data_AF-A0A3D4E7N0-F1
#
_entry.id   AF-A0A3D4E7N0-F1
#
_cell.length_a   1.000
_cell.length_b   1.000
_cell.length_c   1.000
_cell.angle_alpha   90.00
_cell.angle_beta   90.00
_cell.angle_gamma   90.00
#
_symmetry.space_group_name_H-M   'P 1'
#
loop_
_entity.id
_entity.type
_entity.pdbx_description
1 polymer ?
#
loop_
_entity_poly.entity_id
_entity_poly.type
_entity_poly.pdbx_seq_one_letter_code
_entity_poly.pdbx_strand_id
1 'polypeptide(L)'
;MDSFLETLKHLGPARLGIMGAIMLGLIMFFVFISFRVSVPEMQLLYADLSSMDSGAIAAKLESEEIPYEVNADGSKIFTSEDQIGRARMLLAEAGLPNGGSMGYEIFDKDSGFGTTNFVQNINQVRALEGELARTIISLDGIRSARVHLVLPHVELFSREQRQASASVFLGINPGIKLDREKIVAIQSL
;
A
#
# COMPACT_ATOMS: atom_id res chain seq x y z
N MET A 1 -55.91 25.96 -14.96
CA MET A 1 -55.49 25.40 -13.66
C MET A 1 -56.70 25.07 -12.78
N ASP A 2 -57.84 25.73 -12.98
CA ASP A 2 -59.01 25.64 -12.11
C ASP A 2 -59.81 24.34 -12.24
N SER A 3 -59.82 23.72 -13.43
CA SER A 3 -60.53 22.46 -13.63
C SER A 3 -59.96 21.33 -12.76
N PHE A 4 -58.67 21.34 -12.44
CA PHE A 4 -58.04 20.33 -11.56
C PHE A 4 -58.46 20.49 -10.10
N LEU A 5 -58.63 21.75 -9.65
CA LEU A 5 -59.09 22.08 -8.31
C LEU A 5 -60.58 21.81 -8.13
N GLU A 6 -61.38 21.96 -9.18
CA GLU A 6 -62.80 21.57 -9.20
C GLU A 6 -62.97 20.04 -9.13
N THR A 7 -62.17 19.27 -9.89
CA THR A 7 -62.20 17.79 -9.78
C THR A 7 -61.83 17.33 -8.37
N LEU A 8 -60.85 18.00 -7.73
CA LEU A 8 -60.44 17.74 -6.34
C LEU A 8 -61.57 18.00 -5.33
N LYS A 9 -62.37 19.05 -5.51
CA LYS A 9 -63.50 19.40 -4.63
C LYS A 9 -64.72 18.48 -4.80
N HIS A 10 -64.90 17.88 -5.98
CA HIS A 10 -65.95 16.90 -6.24
C HIS A 10 -65.64 15.48 -5.72
N LEU A 11 -64.39 15.23 -5.31
CA LEU A 11 -63.99 13.99 -4.65
C LEU A 11 -64.30 14.10 -3.15
N GLY A 12 -65.23 13.27 -2.65
CA GLY A 12 -65.55 13.23 -1.22
C GLY A 12 -64.32 13.03 -0.33
N PRO A 13 -64.34 13.49 0.94
CA PRO A 13 -63.16 13.60 1.81
C PRO A 13 -62.38 12.29 1.97
N ALA A 14 -63.06 11.14 1.88
CA ALA A 14 -62.44 9.82 1.90
C ALA A 14 -61.48 9.56 0.72
N ARG A 15 -61.82 10.02 -0.50
CA ARG A 15 -60.98 9.80 -1.70
C ARG A 15 -59.74 10.69 -1.68
N LEU A 16 -59.86 11.92 -1.17
CA LEU A 16 -58.74 12.84 -0.97
C LEU A 16 -57.74 12.31 0.07
N GLY A 17 -58.24 11.75 1.18
CA GLY A 17 -57.39 11.11 2.19
C GLY A 17 -56.59 9.93 1.63
N ILE A 18 -57.23 9.07 0.82
CA ILE A 18 -56.58 7.93 0.17
C ILE A 18 -55.51 8.41 -0.84
N MET A 19 -55.80 9.41 -1.67
CA MET A 19 -54.80 9.95 -2.62
C MET A 19 -53.59 10.58 -1.92
N GLY A 20 -53.81 11.31 -0.81
CA GLY A 20 -52.73 11.87 -0.01
C GLY A 20 -51.82 10.79 0.60
N ALA A 21 -52.41 9.72 1.13
CA ALA A 21 -51.67 8.59 1.67
C ALA A 21 -50.85 7.85 0.59
N ILE A 22 -51.42 7.65 -0.60
CA ILE A 22 -50.72 7.03 -1.74
C ILE A 22 -49.54 7.90 -2.17
N MET A 23 -49.73 9.22 -2.25
CA MET A 23 -48.66 10.14 -2.64
C MET A 23 -47.51 10.17 -1.62
N LEU A 24 -47.82 10.21 -0.32
CA LEU A 24 -46.82 10.09 0.74
C LEU A 24 -46.09 8.75 0.68
N GLY A 25 -46.82 7.65 0.44
CA GLY A 25 -46.24 6.32 0.27
C GLY A 25 -45.26 6.23 -0.90
N LEU A 26 -45.61 6.83 -2.05
CA LEU A 26 -44.72 6.90 -3.22
C LEU A 26 -43.47 7.73 -2.93
N ILE A 27 -43.60 8.89 -2.27
CA ILE A 27 -42.43 9.72 -1.91
C ILE A 27 -41.50 8.93 -0.98
N MET A 28 -42.03 8.30 0.07
CA MET A 28 -41.21 7.48 0.96
C MET A 28 -40.58 6.28 0.26
N PHE A 29 -41.30 5.65 -0.68
CA PHE A 29 -40.78 4.56 -1.50
C PHE A 29 -39.60 4.99 -2.38
N PHE A 30 -39.72 6.13 -3.07
CA PHE A 30 -38.63 6.66 -3.91
C PHE A 30 -37.41 7.10 -3.08
N VAL A 31 -37.62 7.73 -1.93
CA VAL A 31 -36.52 8.08 -1.00
C VAL A 31 -35.82 6.80 -0.50
N PHE A 32 -36.60 5.78 -0.12
CA PHE A 32 -36.07 4.50 0.33
C PHE A 32 -35.25 3.80 -0.76
N ILE A 33 -35.72 3.79 -2.01
CA ILE A 33 -34.98 3.23 -3.15
C ILE A 33 -33.72 4.05 -3.45
N SER A 34 -33.79 5.37 -3.41
CA SER A 34 -32.64 6.23 -3.71
C SER A 34 -31.48 6.00 -2.74
N PHE A 35 -31.76 5.75 -1.46
CA PHE A 35 -30.75 5.37 -0.47
C PHE A 35 -30.24 3.93 -0.62
N ARG A 36 -31.02 3.04 -1.25
CA ARG A 36 -30.68 1.61 -1.39
C ARG A 36 -29.95 1.27 -2.69
N VAL A 37 -30.12 2.04 -3.75
CA VAL A 37 -29.62 1.70 -5.10
C VAL A 37 -28.26 2.35 -5.43
N SER A 38 -27.77 3.29 -4.62
CA SER A 38 -26.44 3.89 -4.82
C SER A 38 -25.33 2.99 -4.27
N VAL A 39 -25.17 1.78 -4.81
CA VAL A 39 -23.93 1.01 -4.61
C VAL A 39 -22.93 1.56 -5.62
N PRO A 40 -21.85 2.22 -5.19
CA PRO A 40 -20.84 2.72 -6.13
C PRO A 40 -20.22 1.53 -6.87
N GLU A 41 -20.12 1.61 -8.20
CA GLU A 41 -19.38 0.59 -8.94
C GLU A 41 -17.89 0.72 -8.60
N MET A 42 -17.39 -0.29 -7.87
CA MET A 42 -16.01 -0.34 -7.44
C MET A 42 -15.14 -0.84 -8.60
N GLN A 43 -14.20 -0.01 -9.03
CA GLN A 43 -13.30 -0.29 -10.12
C GLN A 43 -11.84 -0.27 -9.63
N LEU A 44 -11.00 -1.04 -10.31
CA LEU A 44 -9.59 -1.22 -9.95
C LEU A 44 -8.82 0.10 -10.04
N LEU A 45 -8.28 0.56 -8.91
CA LEU A 45 -7.42 1.73 -8.83
C LEU A 45 -5.96 1.35 -9.15
N TYR A 46 -5.43 0.38 -8.40
CA TYR A 46 -4.08 -0.19 -8.53
C TYR A 46 -4.08 -1.70 -8.25
N ALA A 47 -3.14 -2.41 -8.89
CA ALA A 47 -2.88 -3.83 -8.70
C ALA A 47 -1.38 -4.07 -8.47
N ASP A 48 -1.05 -5.30 -8.07
CA ASP A 48 0.32 -5.78 -7.82
C ASP A 48 1.08 -4.93 -6.78
N LEU A 49 0.34 -4.44 -5.78
CA LEU A 49 0.88 -3.64 -4.70
C LEU A 49 1.58 -4.51 -3.65
N SER A 50 2.68 -4.00 -3.10
CA SER A 50 3.29 -4.54 -1.88
C SER A 50 2.40 -4.23 -0.67
N SER A 51 2.49 -5.00 0.41
CA SER A 51 1.74 -4.72 1.64
C SER A 51 2.02 -3.32 2.20
N MET A 52 3.23 -2.81 1.99
CA MET A 52 3.64 -1.46 2.39
C MET A 52 2.96 -0.38 1.54
N ASP A 53 2.97 -0.54 0.21
CA ASP A 53 2.30 0.39 -0.70
C ASP A 53 0.79 0.38 -0.50
N SER A 54 0.18 -0.79 -0.30
CA SER A 54 -1.25 -0.91 -0.03
C SER A 54 -1.66 -0.22 1.26
N GLY A 55 -0.87 -0.36 2.33
CA GLY A 55 -1.12 0.34 3.59
C GLY A 55 -1.00 1.86 3.44
N ALA A 56 0.01 2.34 2.72
CA ALA A 56 0.21 3.76 2.48
C ALA A 56 -0.89 4.38 1.60
N ILE A 57 -1.31 3.67 0.55
CA ILE A 57 -2.41 4.09 -0.32
C ILE A 57 -3.73 4.10 0.46
N ALA A 58 -4.04 3.05 1.22
CA ALA A 58 -5.25 2.99 2.03
C ALA A 58 -5.33 4.14 3.03
N ALA A 59 -4.25 4.41 3.76
CA ALA A 59 -4.18 5.54 4.69
C ALA A 59 -4.40 6.90 4.00
N LYS A 60 -3.86 7.08 2.79
CA LYS A 60 -4.04 8.32 2.04
C LYS A 60 -5.48 8.47 1.53
N LEU A 61 -6.09 7.40 1.01
CA LEU A 61 -7.49 7.40 0.56
C LEU A 61 -8.45 7.66 1.73
N GLU A 62 -8.18 7.05 2.89
CA GLU A 62 -8.96 7.28 4.12
C GLU A 62 -8.85 8.74 4.58
N SER A 63 -7.67 9.34 4.54
CA SER A 63 -7.46 10.75 4.92
C SER A 63 -8.19 11.76 4.02
N GLU A 64 -8.47 11.37 2.78
CA GLU A 64 -9.15 12.20 1.77
C GLU A 64 -10.64 11.85 1.63
N GLU A 65 -11.16 10.99 2.53
CA GLU A 65 -12.54 10.50 2.58
C GLU A 65 -12.99 9.84 1.26
N ILE A 66 -12.06 9.19 0.55
CA ILE A 66 -12.35 8.48 -0.69
C ILE A 66 -12.73 7.03 -0.36
N PRO A 67 -13.91 6.54 -0.79
CA PRO A 67 -14.31 5.16 -0.56
C PRO A 67 -13.37 4.21 -1.31
N TYR A 68 -12.86 3.21 -0.60
CA TYR A 68 -11.95 2.22 -1.15
C TYR A 68 -12.25 0.82 -0.62
N GLU A 69 -11.91 -0.18 -1.42
CA GLU A 69 -11.93 -1.58 -1.04
C GLU A 69 -10.58 -2.22 -1.33
N VAL A 70 -10.14 -3.10 -0.43
CA VAL A 70 -8.89 -3.84 -0.58
C VAL A 70 -9.24 -5.30 -0.81
N ASN A 71 -8.58 -5.93 -1.77
CA ASN A 71 -8.72 -7.37 -1.99
C ASN A 71 -8.25 -8.16 -0.76
N ALA A 72 -8.72 -9.40 -0.58
CA ALA A 72 -8.30 -10.31 0.50
C ALA A 72 -6.77 -10.47 0.59
N ASP A 73 -6.07 -10.48 -0.54
CA ASP A 73 -4.61 -10.64 -0.58
C ASP A 73 -3.84 -9.32 -0.38
N GLY A 74 -4.55 -8.19 -0.21
CA GLY A 74 -3.93 -6.88 0.00
C GLY A 74 -3.21 -6.30 -1.21
N SER A 75 -3.13 -7.02 -2.34
CA SER A 75 -2.35 -6.64 -3.53
C SER A 75 -3.09 -5.71 -4.50
N LYS A 76 -4.40 -5.50 -4.29
CA LYS A 76 -5.26 -4.70 -5.17
C LYS A 76 -6.13 -3.78 -4.35
N ILE A 77 -6.27 -2.54 -4.83
CA ILE A 77 -7.14 -1.51 -4.25
C ILE A 77 -8.14 -1.08 -5.32
N PHE A 78 -9.40 -1.00 -4.91
CA PHE A 78 -10.54 -0.58 -5.71
C PHE A 78 -11.10 0.72 -5.13
N THR A 79 -11.69 1.56 -5.98
CA THR A 79 -12.39 2.78 -5.57
C THR A 79 -13.58 3.00 -6.51
N SER A 80 -14.47 3.92 -6.13
CA SER A 80 -15.63 4.27 -6.96
C SER A 80 -15.19 4.87 -8.30
N GLU A 81 -15.84 4.47 -9.40
CA GLU A 81 -15.50 4.90 -10.78
C GLU A 81 -15.38 6.43 -10.92
N ASP A 82 -16.27 7.18 -10.28
CA ASP A 82 -16.29 8.65 -10.30
C ASP A 82 -15.08 9.28 -9.59
N GLN A 83 -14.44 8.57 -8.66
CA GLN A 83 -13.32 9.06 -7.87
C GLN A 83 -11.95 8.61 -8.39
N ILE A 84 -11.86 7.70 -9.37
CA ILE A 84 -10.57 7.15 -9.84
C ILE A 84 -9.60 8.24 -10.26
N GLY A 85 -10.06 9.19 -11.09
CA GLY A 85 -9.20 10.26 -11.59
C GLY A 85 -8.62 11.12 -10.47
N ARG A 86 -9.47 11.48 -9.50
CA ARG A 86 -9.09 12.26 -8.31
C ARG A 86 -8.15 11.47 -7.41
N ALA A 87 -8.47 10.20 -7.13
CA ALA A 87 -7.67 9.30 -6.32
C ALA A 87 -6.26 9.14 -6.91
N ARG A 88 -6.13 8.91 -8.22
CA ARG A 88 -4.83 8.81 -8.90
C ARG A 88 -4.02 10.10 -8.83
N MET A 89 -4.67 11.25 -8.99
CA MET A 89 -3.98 12.55 -8.89
C MET A 89 -3.44 12.78 -7.48
N LEU A 90 -4.26 12.53 -6.45
CA LEU A 90 -3.87 12.68 -5.04
C LEU A 90 -2.75 11.70 -4.64
N LEU A 91 -2.84 10.45 -5.08
CA LEU A 91 -1.81 9.45 -4.81
C LEU A 91 -0.51 9.81 -5.53
N ALA A 92 -0.57 10.31 -6.77
CA ALA A 92 0.61 10.77 -7.50
C ALA A 92 1.29 11.97 -6.82
N GLU A 93 0.51 12.92 -6.29
CA GLU A 93 1.05 14.04 -5.50
C GLU A 93 1.76 13.56 -4.23
N ALA A 94 1.24 12.49 -3.62
CA ALA A 94 1.88 11.82 -2.48
C ALA A 94 3.02 10.87 -2.87
N GLY A 95 3.35 10.73 -4.16
CA GLY A 95 4.36 9.81 -4.68
C GLY A 95 3.95 8.32 -4.65
N LEU A 96 2.69 8.00 -4.39
CA LEU A 96 2.18 6.64 -4.26
C LEU A 96 1.65 6.08 -5.60
N PRO A 97 1.82 4.76 -5.87
CA PRO A 97 2.64 3.82 -5.12
C PRO A 97 4.14 4.15 -5.26
N ASN A 98 4.86 4.08 -4.15
CA ASN A 98 6.30 4.39 -4.16
C ASN A 98 7.13 3.23 -4.72
N GLY A 99 6.49 2.10 -5.05
CA GLY A 99 7.12 0.94 -5.67
C GLY A 99 8.39 0.59 -4.94
N GLY A 100 8.25 0.36 -3.62
CA GLY A 100 9.32 0.38 -2.63
C GLY A 100 10.67 -0.02 -3.21
N SER A 101 11.50 0.97 -3.54
CA SER A 101 12.85 0.80 -4.09
C SER A 101 13.02 -0.42 -5.00
N MET A 102 12.51 -0.39 -6.24
CA MET A 102 12.85 -1.41 -7.25
C MET A 102 14.38 -1.51 -7.41
N GLY A 103 14.99 -2.45 -6.69
CA GLY A 103 16.41 -2.78 -6.74
C GLY A 103 16.62 -4.05 -7.56
N TYR A 104 17.46 -4.95 -7.06
CA TYR A 104 17.70 -6.26 -7.68
C TYR A 104 16.47 -7.20 -7.68
N GLU A 105 15.34 -6.78 -7.12
CA GLU A 105 14.07 -7.53 -7.00
C GLU A 105 13.44 -7.88 -8.35
N ILE A 106 13.82 -7.16 -9.42
CA ILE A 106 13.42 -7.48 -10.79
C ILE A 106 13.99 -8.85 -11.20
N PHE A 107 15.19 -9.21 -10.72
CA PHE A 107 15.85 -10.47 -11.04
C PHE A 107 15.34 -11.66 -10.21
N ASP A 108 14.63 -11.41 -9.11
CA ASP A 108 14.05 -12.48 -8.28
C ASP A 108 12.79 -13.09 -8.92
N LYS A 109 12.14 -12.37 -9.85
CA LYS A 109 10.91 -12.83 -10.53
C LYS A 109 11.17 -13.86 -11.62
N ASP A 110 12.41 -13.99 -12.10
CA ASP A 110 12.82 -14.97 -13.11
C ASP A 110 13.37 -16.24 -12.45
N SER A 111 12.59 -16.88 -11.58
CA SER A 111 12.89 -18.20 -11.00
C SER A 111 12.69 -19.36 -11.98
N GLY A 112 12.85 -19.10 -13.28
CA GLY A 112 12.76 -20.08 -14.37
C GLY A 112 14.12 -20.69 -14.68
N PHE A 113 14.22 -22.02 -14.55
CA PHE A 113 15.31 -22.90 -15.02
C PHE A 113 16.59 -22.22 -15.53
N GLY A 114 17.62 -22.16 -14.66
CA GLY A 114 18.97 -21.71 -15.01
C GLY A 114 19.45 -20.49 -14.22
N THR A 115 19.66 -20.63 -12.91
CA THR A 115 20.34 -19.58 -12.15
C THR A 115 21.78 -19.44 -12.65
N THR A 116 22.19 -18.23 -12.97
CA THR A 116 23.59 -17.95 -13.34
C THR A 116 24.45 -17.85 -12.07
N ASN A 117 25.76 -18.11 -12.18
CA ASN A 117 26.71 -17.89 -11.06
C ASN A 117 26.62 -16.45 -10.51
N PHE A 118 26.28 -15.49 -11.36
CA PHE A 118 26.08 -14.09 -10.97
C PHE A 118 24.89 -13.91 -10.03
N VAL A 119 23.72 -14.48 -10.37
CA VAL A 119 22.52 -14.41 -9.51
C VAL A 119 22.74 -15.13 -8.19
N GLN A 120 23.40 -16.30 -8.21
CA GLN A 120 23.74 -17.03 -6.99
C GLN A 120 24.67 -16.22 -6.07
N ASN A 121 25.67 -15.54 -6.64
CA ASN A 121 26.56 -14.66 -5.88
C ASN A 121 25.82 -13.45 -5.28
N ILE A 122 24.90 -12.82 -6.02
CA ILE A 122 24.05 -11.73 -5.49
C ILE A 122 23.21 -12.23 -4.32
N ASN A 123 22.56 -13.39 -4.48
CA ASN A 123 21.74 -13.97 -3.43
C ASN A 123 22.57 -14.33 -2.19
N GLN A 124 23.79 -14.82 -2.38
CA GLN A 124 24.73 -15.08 -1.29
C GLN A 124 25.10 -13.79 -0.54
N VAL A 125 25.47 -12.73 -1.26
CA VAL A 125 25.81 -11.42 -0.65
C VAL A 125 24.61 -10.88 0.13
N ARG A 126 23.41 -10.90 -0.46
CA ARG A 126 22.17 -10.46 0.19
C ARG A 126 21.87 -11.25 1.46
N ALA A 127 22.06 -12.57 1.42
CA ALA A 127 21.86 -13.42 2.59
C ALA A 127 22.84 -13.06 3.72
N LEU A 128 24.11 -12.83 3.39
CA LEU A 128 25.15 -12.40 4.34
C LEU A 128 24.84 -11.02 4.93
N GLU A 129 24.46 -10.05 4.11
CA GLU A 129 24.05 -8.71 4.57
C GLU A 129 22.86 -8.78 5.53
N GLY A 130 21.87 -9.62 5.21
CA GLY A 130 20.69 -9.85 6.05
C GLY A 130 21.02 -10.52 7.39
N GLU A 131 21.89 -11.53 7.40
CA GLU A 131 22.35 -12.19 8.63
C GLU A 131 23.18 -11.24 9.51
N LEU A 132 24.08 -10.46 8.91
CA LEU A 132 24.85 -9.44 9.63
C LEU A 132 23.93 -8.38 10.21
N ALA A 133 22.95 -7.89 9.45
CA ALA A 133 21.96 -6.94 9.93
C ALA A 133 21.15 -7.51 11.11
N ARG A 134 20.68 -8.76 11.03
CA ARG A 134 19.99 -9.45 12.13
C ARG A 134 20.86 -9.57 13.38
N THR A 135 22.13 -9.93 13.21
CA THR A 135 23.10 -10.04 14.30
C THR A 135 23.32 -8.68 14.97
N ILE A 136 23.50 -7.62 14.20
CA ILE A 136 23.68 -6.26 14.72
C ILE A 136 22.41 -5.77 15.44
N ILE A 137 21.22 -6.02 14.91
CA ILE A 137 19.95 -5.64 15.54
C ILE A 137 19.75 -6.35 16.89
N SER A 138 20.32 -7.55 17.08
CA SER A 138 20.26 -8.28 18.36
C SER A 138 21.03 -7.59 19.50
N LEU A 139 21.91 -6.63 19.19
CA LEU A 139 22.63 -5.86 20.19
C LEU A 139 21.73 -4.82 20.84
N ASP A 140 21.85 -4.69 22.16
CA ASP A 140 21.03 -3.76 22.94
C ASP A 140 21.24 -2.29 22.54
N GLY A 141 20.13 -1.59 22.31
CA GLY A 141 20.09 -0.20 21.89
C GLY A 141 20.00 0.04 20.37
N ILE A 142 20.06 -1.02 19.55
CA ILE A 142 19.94 -0.93 18.09
C ILE A 142 18.50 -1.24 17.65
N ARG A 143 17.88 -0.29 16.95
CA ARG A 143 16.51 -0.41 16.41
C ARG A 143 16.49 -0.99 15.00
N SER A 144 17.44 -0.59 14.18
CA SER A 144 17.56 -1.05 12.80
C SER A 144 19.03 -1.04 12.35
N ALA A 145 19.38 -1.97 11.47
CA ALA A 145 20.69 -2.02 10.84
C ALA A 145 20.54 -2.28 9.34
N ARG A 146 21.36 -1.62 8.54
CA ARG A 146 21.52 -1.91 7.11
C ARG A 146 23.01 -2.09 6.83
N VAL A 147 23.35 -3.20 6.20
CA VAL A 147 24.72 -3.59 5.89
C VAL A 147 24.85 -3.68 4.37
N HIS A 148 25.89 -3.05 3.83
CA HIS A 148 26.29 -3.18 2.44
C HIS A 148 27.67 -3.81 2.38
N LEU A 149 27.77 -5.00 1.79
CA LEU A 149 28.98 -5.79 1.73
C LEU A 149 29.57 -5.75 0.32
N VAL A 150 30.84 -5.40 0.22
CA VAL A 150 31.62 -5.46 -1.01
C VAL A 150 32.56 -6.65 -0.88
N LEU A 151 32.16 -7.78 -1.47
CA LEU A 151 32.99 -8.97 -1.55
C LEU A 151 33.94 -8.89 -2.76
N PRO A 152 35.21 -9.32 -2.60
CA PRO A 152 36.11 -9.42 -3.73
C PRO A 152 35.67 -10.52 -4.70
N HIS A 153 35.69 -10.23 -5.99
CA HIS A 153 35.56 -11.26 -7.01
C HIS A 153 36.89 -11.99 -7.20
N VAL A 154 36.85 -13.33 -7.19
CA VAL A 154 38.03 -14.15 -7.43
C VAL A 154 38.22 -14.28 -8.94
N GLU A 155 39.13 -13.48 -9.50
CA GLU A 155 39.58 -13.63 -10.88
C GLU A 155 40.70 -14.68 -10.91
N LEU A 156 40.57 -15.71 -11.75
CA LEU A 156 41.48 -16.88 -11.83
C LEU A 156 42.94 -16.54 -12.21
N PHE A 157 43.25 -15.26 -12.47
CA PHE A 157 44.58 -14.78 -12.85
C PHE A 157 44.98 -13.47 -12.17
N SER A 158 44.22 -12.98 -11.19
CA SER A 158 44.58 -11.74 -10.48
C SER A 158 45.66 -12.01 -9.44
N ARG A 159 46.72 -11.20 -9.47
CA ARG A 159 47.75 -11.15 -8.41
C ARG A 159 47.36 -10.23 -7.25
N GLU A 160 46.30 -9.43 -7.43
CA GLU A 160 45.79 -8.51 -6.42
C GLU A 160 44.51 -9.05 -5.80
N GLN A 161 44.59 -9.38 -4.51
CA GLN A 161 43.41 -9.66 -3.68
C GLN A 161 42.84 -8.33 -3.20
N ARG A 162 41.68 -7.93 -3.72
CA ARG A 162 40.91 -6.83 -3.12
C ARG A 162 40.42 -7.30 -1.74
N GLN A 163 40.54 -6.43 -0.74
CA GLN A 163 39.99 -6.72 0.59
C GLN A 163 38.48 -6.53 0.57
N ALA A 164 37.76 -7.37 1.32
CA ALA A 164 36.34 -7.16 1.54
C ALA A 164 36.15 -5.88 2.38
N SER A 165 35.07 -5.16 2.10
CA SER A 165 34.69 -3.98 2.89
C SER A 165 33.19 -3.99 3.15
N ALA A 166 32.76 -3.33 4.22
CA ALA A 166 31.37 -3.19 4.57
C ALA A 166 31.04 -1.75 4.97
N SER A 167 29.85 -1.29 4.60
CA SER A 167 29.26 -0.06 5.12
C SER A 167 28.05 -0.40 5.97
N VAL A 168 28.00 0.12 7.19
CA VAL A 168 26.96 -0.19 8.16
C VAL A 168 26.24 1.09 8.56
N PHE A 169 24.94 1.12 8.37
CA PHE A 169 24.06 2.18 8.84
C PHE A 169 23.23 1.68 10.02
N LEU A 170 23.23 2.43 11.12
CA LEU A 170 22.57 2.06 12.37
C LEU A 170 21.48 3.05 12.74
N GLY A 171 20.28 2.55 13.01
CA GLY A 171 19.23 3.27 13.71
C GLY A 171 19.29 2.93 15.19
N ILE A 172 19.59 3.93 16.03
CA ILE A 172 19.73 3.75 17.49
C ILE A 172 18.43 4.14 18.19
N ASN A 173 18.13 3.49 19.31
CA ASN A 173 17.00 3.87 20.17
C ASN A 173 17.19 5.28 20.75
N PRO A 174 16.11 6.09 20.84
CA PRO A 174 16.21 7.44 21.42
C PRO A 174 16.77 7.39 22.85
N GLY A 175 17.71 8.29 23.15
CA GLY A 175 18.33 8.38 24.48
C GLY A 175 19.48 7.38 24.73
N ILE A 176 19.70 6.41 23.85
CA ILE A 176 20.87 5.52 23.91
C ILE A 176 22.02 6.13 23.11
N LYS A 177 23.22 6.16 23.70
CA LYS A 177 24.47 6.44 22.99
C LYS A 177 25.20 5.12 22.79
N LEU A 178 25.69 4.86 21.57
CA LEU A 178 26.60 3.75 21.35
C LEU A 178 27.94 4.05 22.03
N ASP A 179 28.36 3.16 22.90
CA ASP A 179 29.71 3.18 23.45
C ASP A 179 30.72 2.70 22.40
N ARG A 180 32.01 2.96 22.66
CA ARG A 180 33.09 2.56 21.75
C ARG A 180 33.23 1.03 21.66
N GLU A 181 32.87 0.32 22.72
CA GLU A 181 32.99 -1.13 22.81
C GLU A 181 32.02 -1.82 21.84
N LYS A 182 30.76 -1.38 21.79
CA LYS A 182 29.75 -1.84 20.83
C LYS A 182 30.16 -1.52 19.39
N ILE A 183 30.76 -0.36 19.14
CA ILE A 183 31.26 0.00 17.79
C ILE A 183 32.37 -0.98 17.35
N VAL A 184 33.33 -1.26 18.24
CA VAL A 184 34.41 -2.21 17.94
C VAL A 184 33.88 -3.63 17.78
N ALA A 185 32.90 -4.05 18.59
CA ALA A 185 32.25 -5.34 18.45
C ALA A 185 31.58 -5.48 17.07
N ILE A 186 30.85 -4.46 16.60
CA ILE A 186 30.23 -4.46 15.27
C ILE A 186 31.29 -4.49 14.15
N GLN A 187 32.42 -3.80 14.33
CA GLN A 187 33.53 -3.82 13.36
C GLN A 187 34.27 -5.16 13.29
N SER A 188 34.15 -6.02 14.31
CA SER A 188 34.90 -7.27 14.43
C SER A 188 34.07 -8.52 14.09
N LEU A 189 32.81 -8.36 13.66
CA LEU A 189 31.96 -9.44 13.13
C LEU A 189 32.51 -9.98 11.81
#